data_AF-A0AAW9LA34-F1
#
_entry.id   AF-A0AAW9LA34-F1
#
_cell.length_a   1.000
_cell.length_b   1.000
_cell.length_c   1.000
_cell.angle_alpha   90.00
_cell.angle_beta   90.00
_cell.angle_gamma   90.00
#
_symmetry.space_group_name_H-M   'P 1'
#
loop_
_entity.id
_entity.type
_entity.pdbx_description
1 polymer ?
#
loop_
_entity_poly.entity_id
_entity_poly.type
_entity_poly.pdbx_seq_one_letter_code
_entity_poly.pdbx_strand_id
1 'polypeptide(L)' 'MAGLLDGPTTPVEVMEGLFGDLPVTEYFSGISEAVGHLDVLLERDRATVTERGGLLLYELST' A
#
# COMPACT_ATOMS: atom_id res chain seq x y z
N MET A 1 -5.43 3.34 8.26
CA MET A 1 -5.35 3.48 6.79
C MET A 1 -5.53 4.91 6.29
N ALA A 2 -6.48 5.71 6.79
CA ALA A 2 -6.85 6.97 6.14
C ALA A 2 -5.74 8.06 6.06
N GLY A 3 -4.58 7.89 6.71
CA GLY A 3 -3.43 8.79 6.57
C GLY A 3 -2.17 8.16 5.93
N LEU A 4 -2.22 6.88 5.53
CA LEU A 4 -1.07 6.20 4.91
C LEU A 4 -0.93 6.54 3.42
N LEU A 5 -1.98 7.09 2.81
CA LEU A 5 -2.07 7.41 1.39
C LEU A 5 -2.21 8.92 1.14
N ASP A 6 -1.87 9.75 2.13
CA ASP A 6 -1.90 11.22 2.03
C ASP A 6 -0.79 11.77 1.10
N GLY A 7 0.10 10.89 0.62
CA GLY A 7 1.08 11.11 -0.44
C GLY A 7 1.50 9.78 -1.08
N PRO A 8 2.37 9.80 -2.10
CA PRO A 8 2.78 8.59 -2.81
C PRO A 8 3.46 7.60 -1.87
N THR A 9 2.95 6.37 -1.86
CA THR A 9 3.48 5.30 -1.01
C THR A 9 3.54 3.96 -1.75
N THR A 10 4.39 3.07 -1.28
CA THR A 10 4.55 1.71 -1.79
C THR A 10 3.78 0.69 -0.92
N PRO A 11 3.48 -0.51 -1.44
CA PRO A 11 2.87 -1.57 -0.63
C PRO A 11 3.70 -1.96 0.60
N VAL A 12 5.03 -1.83 0.54
CA VAL A 12 5.93 -2.10 1.67
C VAL A 12 5.73 -1.06 2.78
N GLU A 13 5.74 0.22 2.44
CA GLU A 13 5.49 1.30 3.41
C GLU A 13 4.08 1.21 4.01
N VAL A 14 3.08 0.79 3.22
CA VAL A 14 1.72 0.53 3.72
C VAL A 14 1.72 -0.65 4.71
N MET A 15 2.41 -1.75 4.40
CA MET A 15 2.56 -2.88 5.30
C MET A 15 3.23 -2.44 6.62
N GLU A 16 4.36 -1.74 6.54
CA GLU A 16 5.08 -1.23 7.72
C GLU A 16 4.20 -0.30 8.55
N GLY A 17 3.40 0.55 7.90
CA GLY A 17 2.45 1.43 8.59
C GLY A 17 1.25 0.70 9.23
N LEU A 18 0.85 -0.45 8.70
CA LEU A 18 -0.26 -1.25 9.23
C LEU A 18 0.16 -2.20 10.36
N PHE A 19 1.33 -2.83 10.20
CA PHE A 19 1.75 -3.95 11.02
C PHE A 19 3.04 -3.70 11.79
N GLY A 20 3.74 -2.59 11.53
CA GLY A 20 5.01 -2.26 12.18
C GLY A 20 6.10 -3.26 11.80
N ASP A 21 6.96 -3.57 12.78
CA ASP A 21 8.04 -4.55 12.62
C ASP A 21 7.48 -5.98 12.66
N LEU A 22 7.20 -6.54 11.49
CA LEU A 22 6.91 -7.96 11.33
C LEU A 22 8.21 -8.79 11.32
N PRO A 23 8.15 -10.07 11.76
CA PRO A 23 9.20 -11.02 11.43
C PRO A 23 9.35 -11.14 9.90
N VAL A 24 10.57 -11.30 9.41
CA VAL A 24 10.84 -11.49 7.96
C VAL A 24 10.03 -12.66 7.37
N THR A 25 9.78 -13.70 8.17
CA THR A 25 8.95 -14.86 7.78
C THR A 25 7.50 -14.50 7.49
N GLU A 26 7.03 -13.35 7.96
CA GLU A 26 5.65 -12.87 7.79
C GLU A 26 5.55 -11.72 6.76
N TYR A 27 6.66 -11.21 6.23
CA TYR A 27 6.67 -10.10 5.26
C TYR A 27 5.82 -10.40 4.03
N PHE A 28 5.87 -11.62 3.51
CA PHE A 28 5.07 -11.98 2.35
C PHE A 28 3.57 -11.85 2.63
N SER A 29 3.12 -12.31 3.80
CA SER A 29 1.73 -12.17 4.22
C SER A 29 1.37 -10.71 4.45
N GLY A 30 2.23 -9.94 5.12
CA GLY A 30 2.01 -8.52 5.37
C GLY A 30 1.89 -7.69 4.09
N ILE A 31 2.80 -7.89 3.12
CA ILE A 31 2.74 -7.23 1.81
C ILE A 31 1.49 -7.67 1.04
N SER A 32 1.12 -8.95 1.09
CA SER A 32 -0.07 -9.46 0.39
C SER A 32 -1.35 -8.82 0.91
N GLU A 33 -1.49 -8.66 2.22
CA GLU A 33 -2.62 -7.96 2.84
C GLU A 33 -2.64 -6.46 2.47
N ALA A 34 -1.47 -5.81 2.50
CA ALA A 34 -1.35 -4.41 2.08
C ALA A 34 -1.78 -4.21 0.62
N VAL A 35 -1.33 -5.07 -0.29
CA VAL A 35 -1.74 -5.06 -1.71
C VAL A 35 -3.23 -5.30 -1.84
N GLY A 36 -3.80 -6.31 -1.17
CA GLY A 36 -5.24 -6.58 -1.23
C GLY A 36 -6.09 -5.40 -0.76
N HIS A 37 -5.65 -4.69 0.28
CA HIS A 37 -6.30 -3.47 0.72
C HIS A 37 -6.20 -2.32 -0.29
N LEU A 38 -5.05 -2.15 -0.94
CA LEU A 38 -4.85 -1.17 -2.01
C LEU A 38 -5.72 -1.48 -3.23
N ASP A 39 -5.81 -2.75 -3.62
CA ASP A 39 -6.66 -3.20 -4.73
C ASP A 39 -8.13 -2.87 -4.47
N VAL A 40 -8.62 -3.09 -3.24
CA VAL A 40 -9.98 -2.69 -2.84
C VAL A 40 -10.20 -1.18 -2.93
N LEU A 41 -9.18 -0.36 -2.68
CA LEU A 41 -9.27 1.10 -2.83
C LEU A 41 -9.28 1.52 -4.29
N LEU A 42 -8.44 0.89 -5.12
CA LEU A 42 -8.42 1.10 -6.58
C LEU A 42 -9.76 0.72 -7.21
N GLU A 43 -10.32 -0.44 -6.87
CA GLU A 43 -11.61 -0.92 -7.39
C GLU A 43 -12.77 0.01 -7.02
N ARG A 44 -12.62 0.79 -5.95
CA ARG A 44 -13.63 1.76 -5.48
C ARG A 44 -13.35 3.19 -5.94
N ASP A 45 -12.40 3.40 -6.85
CA ASP A 45 -11.93 4.71 -7.32
C ASP A 45 -11.45 5.63 -6.18
N ARG A 46 -11.03 5.06 -5.04
CA ARG A 46 -10.57 5.80 -3.85
C ARG A 46 -9.07 6.01 -3.79
N ALA A 47 -8.33 5.35 -4.66
CA ALA A 47 -6.90 5.55 -4.84
C ALA A 47 -6.55 5.54 -6.33
N THR A 48 -5.37 6.06 -6.64
CA THR A 48 -4.73 5.92 -7.95
C THR A 48 -3.38 5.23 -7.77
N VAL A 49 -2.88 4.62 -8.85
CA VAL A 49 -1.55 4.01 -8.89
C VAL A 49 -0.76 4.51 -10.08
N THR A 50 0.51 4.81 -9.87
CA THR A 50 1.46 5.18 -10.94
C THR A 50 2.74 4.39 -10.81
N GLU A 51 3.35 4.01 -11.93
CA GLU A 51 4.66 3.38 -11.95
C GLU A 51 5.76 4.44 -12.10
N ARG A 52 6.77 4.43 -11.21
CA ARG A 52 7.96 5.27 -11.30
C ARG A 52 9.21 4.48 -10.94
N GLY A 53 10.13 4.35 -11.89
CA GLY A 53 11.40 3.64 -11.67
C GLY A 53 11.23 2.17 -11.28
N GLY A 54 10.19 1.50 -11.78
CA GLY A 54 9.88 0.10 -11.43
C GLY A 54 9.15 -0.08 -10.09
N LEU A 55 8.76 1.00 -9.43
CA LEU A 55 7.94 0.97 -8.21
C LEU A 55 6.51 1.40 -8.51
N LEU A 56 5.55 0.70 -7.91
CA LEU A 56 4.15 1.12 -7.88
C LEU A 56 3.94 2.08 -6.70
N LEU A 57 3.48 3.29 -7.00
CA LEU A 57 3.16 4.34 -6.05
C LEU A 57 1.65 4.55 -6.01
N TYR A 58 1.08 4.48 -4.81
CA TYR A 58 -0.33 4.62 -4.54
C TYR A 58 -0.59 5.94 -3.81
N GLU A 59 -1.68 6.62 -4.17
CA GLU A 59 -2.13 7.88 -3.56
C GLU A 59 -3.66 7.87 -3.46
N LEU A 60 -4.24 8.56 -2.47
CA LEU A 60 -5.69 8.77 -2.44
C LEU A 60 -6.15 9.54 -3.69
N SER A 61 -7.29 9.14 -4.24
CA SER A 61 -7.96 9.92 -5.28
C SER A 61 -8.43 11.24 -4.68
N THR A 62 -8.15 12.34 -5.38
CA THR A 62 -8.68 13.68 -5.06
C THR A 62 -10.17 13.79 -5.40
#